data_AF-A0A849Z9S9-F1
#
_entry.id   AF-A0A849Z9S9-F1
#
_cell.length_a   1.000
_cell.length_b   1.000
_cell.length_c   1.000
_cell.angle_alpha   90.00
_cell.angle_beta   90.00
_cell.angle_gamma   90.00
#
_symmetry.space_group_name_H-M   'P 1'
#
loop_
_entity.id
_entity.type
_entity.pdbx_description
1 polymer ?
#
loop_
_entity_poly.entity_id
_entity_poly.type
_entity_poly.pdbx_seq_one_letter_code
_entity_poly.pdbx_strand_id
1 'polypeptide(L)'
;MAQVDETLKSIARGLKEGHADPPRAITIEQKLFVVLAAIFVTCLVLGDVTGGKAFATSVGPVSVGMILFPVTFLLTDVINDFYGRKGARFVTMVGAGMATLAYVMLVITTALPTDVDSYFQSGEYAKIFGGSSKLFLASIVAYLIGQILDINIFLFWKRATKGKHLWLRATGSTLLSQLVDTATINSIFWAGVA
;
A
#
# COMPACT_ATOMS: atom_id res chain seq x y z
N MET A 1 26.02 -47.03 -22.36
CA MET A 1 26.03 -47.20 -20.89
C MET A 1 26.96 -46.22 -20.20
N ALA A 2 28.23 -46.05 -20.63
CA ALA A 2 29.19 -45.14 -19.98
C ALA A 2 28.74 -43.67 -19.85
N GLN A 3 28.11 -43.12 -20.89
CA GLN A 3 27.67 -41.71 -20.91
C GLN A 3 26.46 -41.43 -19.99
N VAL A 4 25.63 -42.44 -19.74
CA VAL A 4 24.50 -42.35 -18.81
C VAL A 4 25.01 -42.36 -17.37
N ASP A 5 25.98 -43.21 -17.06
CA ASP A 5 26.63 -43.28 -15.74
C ASP A 5 27.36 -41.97 -15.39
N GLU A 6 28.00 -41.34 -16.36
CA GLU A 6 28.69 -40.05 -16.17
C GLU A 6 27.70 -38.90 -15.92
N THR A 7 26.57 -38.90 -16.63
CA THR A 7 25.48 -37.94 -16.43
C THR A 7 24.83 -38.11 -15.06
N LEU A 8 24.59 -39.36 -14.63
CA LEU A 8 24.04 -39.65 -13.30
C LEU A 8 25.01 -39.27 -12.17
N LYS A 9 26.32 -39.47 -12.36
CA LYS A 9 27.35 -39.01 -11.42
C LYS A 9 27.44 -37.48 -11.36
N SER A 10 27.29 -36.79 -12.48
CA SER A 10 27.21 -35.33 -12.55
C SER A 10 25.99 -34.78 -11.81
N ILE A 11 24.81 -35.37 -12.02
CA ILE A 11 23.58 -34.99 -11.32
C ILE A 11 23.70 -35.29 -9.82
N ALA A 12 24.22 -36.45 -9.44
CA ALA A 12 24.44 -36.81 -8.03
C ALA A 12 25.46 -35.88 -7.35
N ARG A 13 26.47 -35.38 -8.07
CA ARG A 13 27.43 -34.39 -7.57
C ARG A 13 26.77 -33.02 -7.39
N GLY A 14 25.97 -32.57 -8.36
CA GLY A 14 25.18 -31.33 -8.24
C GLY A 14 24.15 -31.36 -7.11
N LEU A 15 23.55 -32.52 -6.83
CA LEU A 15 22.66 -32.72 -5.68
C LEU A 15 23.42 -32.74 -4.33
N LYS A 16 24.67 -33.24 -4.31
CA LYS A 16 25.53 -33.27 -3.11
C LYS A 16 26.14 -31.93 -2.78
N GLU A 17 26.46 -31.12 -3.79
CA GLU A 17 27.13 -29.83 -3.59
C GLU A 17 26.18 -28.76 -3.06
N GLY A 18 24.86 -28.99 -3.08
CA GLY A 18 23.85 -28.00 -2.70
C GLY A 18 23.92 -26.79 -3.64
N HIS A 19 22.81 -26.08 -3.82
CA HIS A 19 22.97 -24.73 -4.34
C HIS A 19 23.83 -23.98 -3.32
N ALA A 20 25.02 -23.51 -3.72
CA ALA A 20 25.80 -22.61 -2.88
C ALA A 20 24.85 -21.50 -2.41
N ASP A 21 24.73 -21.32 -1.09
CA ASP A 21 23.85 -20.30 -0.54
C ASP A 21 24.12 -18.99 -1.28
N PRO A 22 23.08 -18.30 -1.78
CA PRO A 22 23.27 -17.09 -2.56
C PRO A 22 24.17 -16.14 -1.76
N PRO A 23 25.21 -15.55 -2.37
CA PRO A 23 26.29 -14.87 -1.64
C PRO A 23 25.86 -13.62 -0.87
N ARG A 24 24.58 -13.23 -0.94
CA ARG A 24 24.02 -12.04 -0.29
C ARG A 24 23.12 -12.44 0.88
N ALA A 25 23.71 -12.54 2.06
CA ALA A 25 22.95 -12.48 3.30
C ALA A 25 22.26 -11.11 3.43
N ILE A 26 20.99 -11.10 3.86
CA ILE A 26 20.24 -9.86 4.08
C ILE A 26 20.76 -9.19 5.36
N THR A 27 21.13 -7.91 5.25
CA THR A 27 21.58 -7.08 6.38
C THR A 27 20.45 -6.81 7.39
N ILE A 28 20.78 -6.40 8.61
CA ILE A 28 19.77 -6.12 9.65
C ILE A 28 18.88 -4.95 9.22
N GLU A 29 19.47 -3.93 8.59
CA GLU A 29 18.78 -2.77 8.06
C GLU A 29 17.80 -3.18 6.95
N GLN A 30 18.18 -4.08 6.05
CA GLN A 30 17.28 -4.58 5.02
C GLN A 30 16.14 -5.41 5.62
N LYS A 31 16.43 -6.28 6.60
CA LYS A 31 15.40 -7.06 7.30
C LYS A 31 14.37 -6.15 7.98
N LEU A 32 14.83 -5.14 8.71
CA LEU A 32 13.97 -4.17 9.36
C LEU A 32 13.12 -3.41 8.33
N PHE A 33 13.70 -2.96 7.22
CA PHE A 33 12.95 -2.26 6.17
C PHE A 33 11.84 -3.13 5.60
N VAL A 34 12.15 -4.40 5.31
CA VAL A 34 11.17 -5.37 4.78
C VAL A 34 10.03 -5.59 5.79
N VAL A 35 10.34 -5.75 7.08
CA VAL A 35 9.31 -5.95 8.11
C VAL A 35 8.41 -4.73 8.23
N LEU A 36 8.98 -3.53 8.33
CA LEU A 36 8.21 -2.29 8.42
C LEU A 36 7.34 -2.07 7.18
N ALA A 37 7.90 -2.29 6.00
CA ALA A 37 7.18 -2.19 4.73
C ALA A 37 6.05 -3.22 4.61
N ALA A 38 6.28 -4.46 5.04
CA ALA A 38 5.28 -5.51 5.01
C ALA A 38 4.08 -5.19 5.92
N ILE A 39 4.34 -4.72 7.15
CA ILE A 39 3.27 -4.29 8.07
C ILE A 39 2.55 -3.08 7.48
N PHE A 40 3.27 -2.10 6.95
CA PHE A 40 2.69 -0.91 6.32
C PHE A 40 1.73 -1.28 5.19
N VAL A 41 2.18 -2.10 4.22
CA VAL A 41 1.34 -2.52 3.09
C VAL A 41 0.15 -3.34 3.56
N THR A 42 0.34 -4.22 4.55
CA THR A 42 -0.74 -5.04 5.10
C THR A 42 -1.82 -4.16 5.73
N CYS A 43 -1.44 -3.22 6.60
CA CYS A 43 -2.38 -2.28 7.22
C CYS A 43 -3.08 -1.39 6.18
N LEU A 44 -2.36 -0.92 5.16
CA LEU A 44 -2.93 -0.13 4.07
C LEU A 44 -4.02 -0.90 3.32
N VAL A 45 -3.69 -2.09 2.82
CA VAL A 45 -4.63 -2.92 2.04
C VAL A 45 -5.80 -3.38 2.90
N LEU A 46 -5.56 -3.80 4.15
CA LEU A 46 -6.65 -4.18 5.06
C LEU A 46 -7.55 -2.99 5.42
N GLY A 47 -6.99 -1.78 5.54
CA GLY A 47 -7.74 -0.55 5.75
C GLY A 47 -8.77 -0.34 4.65
N ASP A 48 -8.33 -0.43 3.39
CA ASP A 48 -9.21 -0.25 2.23
C ASP A 48 -10.20 -1.43 2.04
N VAL A 49 -9.78 -2.68 2.30
CA VAL A 49 -10.68 -3.85 2.21
C VAL A 49 -11.79 -3.77 3.27
N THR A 50 -11.45 -3.49 4.51
CA THR A 50 -12.40 -3.52 5.63
C THR A 50 -13.20 -2.23 5.79
N GLY A 51 -12.75 -1.15 5.16
CA GLY A 51 -13.32 0.18 5.33
C GLY A 51 -14.69 0.40 4.69
N GLY A 52 -15.23 -0.59 3.96
CA GLY A 52 -16.62 -0.60 3.50
C GLY A 52 -17.65 -0.61 4.64
N LYS A 53 -17.24 -0.96 5.87
CA LYS A 53 -18.06 -0.86 7.08
C LYS A 53 -17.77 0.44 7.82
N ALA A 54 -18.80 1.10 8.34
CA ALA A 54 -18.67 2.24 9.24
C ALA A 54 -19.21 1.92 10.64
N PHE A 55 -18.67 2.57 11.67
CA PHE A 55 -19.21 2.59 13.03
C PHE A 55 -19.73 3.98 13.37
N ALA A 56 -20.70 4.03 14.28
CA ALA A 56 -21.35 5.29 14.66
C ALA A 56 -20.46 6.12 15.58
N THR A 57 -20.38 7.42 15.32
CA THR A 57 -19.73 8.40 16.20
C THR A 57 -20.61 9.63 16.37
N SER A 58 -20.32 10.49 17.34
CA SER A 58 -21.05 11.75 17.60
C SER A 58 -20.97 12.77 16.46
N VAL A 59 -20.02 12.60 15.53
CA VAL A 59 -19.78 13.49 14.38
C VAL A 59 -20.21 12.88 13.04
N GLY A 60 -20.80 11.68 13.05
CA GLY A 60 -21.25 10.96 11.86
C GLY A 60 -20.68 9.54 11.74
N PRO A 61 -21.00 8.81 10.66
CA PRO A 61 -20.43 7.48 10.42
C PRO A 61 -18.95 7.58 10.05
N VAL A 62 -18.11 6.77 10.70
CA VAL A 62 -16.66 6.71 10.42
C VAL A 62 -16.31 5.31 9.95
N SER A 63 -15.54 5.21 8.87
CA SER A 63 -15.07 3.93 8.33
C SER A 63 -14.23 3.16 9.35
N VAL A 64 -14.44 1.85 9.46
CA VAL A 64 -13.63 0.95 10.30
C VAL A 64 -12.17 0.92 9.83
N GLY A 65 -11.92 1.15 8.53
CA GLY A 65 -10.57 1.23 7.95
C GLY A 65 -9.72 2.32 8.59
N MET A 66 -10.35 3.39 9.11
CA MET A 66 -9.71 4.48 9.86
C MET A 66 -8.84 4.00 11.02
N ILE A 67 -9.15 2.84 11.61
CA ILE A 67 -8.39 2.27 12.74
C ILE A 67 -6.98 1.82 12.31
N LEU A 68 -6.81 1.40 11.05
CA LEU A 68 -5.54 0.87 10.53
C LEU A 68 -4.60 1.96 10.01
N PHE A 69 -5.13 3.11 9.57
CA PHE A 69 -4.33 4.20 9.01
C PHE A 69 -3.32 4.84 9.98
N PRO A 70 -3.61 5.05 11.29
CA PRO A 70 -2.62 5.53 12.25
C PRO A 70 -1.34 4.68 12.29
N VAL A 71 -1.46 3.36 12.13
CA VAL A 71 -0.30 2.46 12.04
C VAL A 71 0.51 2.74 10.78
N THR A 72 -0.15 2.97 9.64
CA THR A 72 0.53 3.29 8.37
C THR A 72 1.32 4.61 8.46
N PHE A 73 0.76 5.63 9.12
CA PHE A 73 1.45 6.90 9.34
C PHE A 73 2.66 6.73 10.26
N LEU A 74 2.48 6.06 11.39
CA LEU A 74 3.58 5.76 12.33
C LEU A 74 4.72 5.00 11.62
N LEU A 75 4.41 3.99 10.83
CA LEU A 75 5.42 3.21 10.11
C LEU A 75 6.12 4.05 9.05
N THR A 76 5.41 4.94 8.36
CA THR A 76 6.03 5.84 7.37
C THR A 76 7.01 6.80 8.05
N ASP A 77 6.66 7.32 9.24
CA ASP A 77 7.52 8.20 10.03
C ASP A 77 8.77 7.45 10.53
N VAL A 78 8.60 6.24 11.06
CA VAL A 78 9.72 5.37 11.47
C VAL A 78 10.64 5.06 10.29
N ILE A 79 10.08 4.69 9.13
CA ILE A 79 10.87 4.41 7.93
C ILE A 79 11.60 5.68 7.47
N ASN A 80 10.96 6.85 7.55
CA ASN A 80 11.59 8.12 7.19
C ASN A 80 12.75 8.47 8.13
N ASP A 81 12.68 8.14 9.42
CA ASP A 81 13.74 8.39 10.39
C ASP A 81 14.96 7.48 10.16
N PHE A 82 14.76 6.17 9.99
CA PHE A 82 15.85 5.20 9.81
C PHE A 82 16.41 5.15 8.38
N TYR A 83 15.58 5.37 7.35
CA TYR A 83 15.94 5.19 5.93
C TYR A 83 15.83 6.47 5.10
N GLY A 84 15.48 7.59 5.75
CA GLY A 84 15.34 8.88 5.10
C GLY A 84 14.13 8.99 4.16
N ARG A 85 13.99 10.18 3.59
CA ARG A 85 12.90 10.51 2.66
C ARG A 85 12.81 9.59 1.43
N LYS A 86 13.94 9.04 0.98
CA LYS A 86 13.98 8.11 -0.16
C LYS A 86 13.36 6.76 0.20
N GLY A 87 13.66 6.23 1.39
CA GLY A 87 13.07 4.99 1.89
C GLY A 87 11.56 5.13 2.11
N ALA A 88 11.15 6.21 2.78
CA ALA A 88 9.74 6.51 3.00
C ALA A 88 8.97 6.67 1.67
N ARG A 89 9.51 7.43 0.72
CA ARG A 89 8.89 7.57 -0.60
C ARG A 89 8.78 6.23 -1.34
N PHE A 90 9.82 5.41 -1.28
CA PHE A 90 9.80 4.10 -1.93
C PHE A 90 8.71 3.20 -1.34
N VAL A 91 8.62 3.06 -0.01
CA VAL A 91 7.59 2.22 0.62
C VAL A 91 6.17 2.74 0.33
N THR A 92 5.96 4.06 0.31
CA THR A 92 4.66 4.64 -0.04
C THR A 92 4.30 4.34 -1.50
N MET A 93 5.25 4.43 -2.43
CA MET A 93 5.01 4.08 -3.84
C MET A 93 4.71 2.58 -4.01
N VAL A 94 5.42 1.72 -3.28
CA VAL A 94 5.11 0.29 -3.22
C VAL A 94 3.69 0.08 -2.69
N GLY A 95 3.31 0.75 -1.60
CA GLY A 95 1.96 0.71 -1.04
C GLY A 95 0.89 1.12 -2.04
N ALA A 96 1.07 2.23 -2.75
CA ALA A 96 0.13 2.67 -3.78
C ALA A 96 0.01 1.66 -4.93
N GLY A 97 1.14 1.05 -5.35
CA GLY A 97 1.14 -0.04 -6.33
C GLY A 97 0.39 -1.28 -5.85
N MET A 98 0.58 -1.67 -4.59
CA MET A 98 -0.09 -2.82 -3.98
C MET A 98 -1.59 -2.56 -3.77
N ALA A 99 -1.99 -1.34 -3.40
CA ALA A 99 -3.40 -0.95 -3.33
C ALA A 99 -4.06 -0.98 -4.72
N THR A 100 -3.36 -0.51 -5.75
CA THR A 100 -3.83 -0.60 -7.14
C THR A 100 -3.97 -2.05 -7.60
N LEU A 101 -2.99 -2.90 -7.29
CA LEU A 101 -3.07 -4.34 -7.57
C LEU A 101 -4.27 -4.98 -6.86
N ALA A 102 -4.46 -4.69 -5.57
CA ALA A 102 -5.59 -5.20 -4.80
C ALA A 102 -6.93 -4.75 -5.39
N TYR A 103 -7.04 -3.48 -5.79
CA TYR A 103 -8.23 -2.96 -6.49
C TYR A 103 -8.53 -3.73 -7.78
N VAL A 104 -7.54 -3.91 -8.66
CA VAL A 104 -7.71 -4.65 -9.92
C VAL A 104 -8.15 -6.08 -9.64
N MET A 105 -7.53 -6.73 -8.65
CA MET A 105 -7.91 -8.09 -8.27
C MET A 105 -9.34 -8.16 -7.73
N LEU A 106 -9.77 -7.21 -6.90
CA LEU A 106 -11.16 -7.14 -6.41
C LEU A 106 -12.16 -6.97 -7.55
N VAL A 107 -11.87 -6.09 -8.51
CA VAL A 107 -12.74 -5.90 -9.69
C VAL A 107 -12.86 -7.20 -10.49
N ILE A 108 -11.73 -7.89 -10.73
CA ILE A 108 -11.73 -9.17 -11.45
C ILE A 108 -12.52 -10.23 -10.68
N THR A 109 -12.24 -10.42 -9.39
CA THR A 109 -12.90 -11.48 -8.60
C THR A 109 -14.38 -11.23 -8.41
N THR A 110 -14.81 -9.96 -8.26
CA THR A 110 -16.24 -9.62 -8.16
C THR A 110 -16.98 -9.76 -9.50
N ALA A 111 -16.30 -9.61 -10.64
CA ALA A 111 -16.92 -9.73 -11.96
C ALA A 111 -17.11 -11.18 -12.44
N LEU A 112 -16.42 -12.15 -11.83
CA LEU A 112 -16.54 -13.56 -12.20
C LEU A 112 -17.94 -14.12 -11.86
N PRO A 113 -18.50 -14.98 -12.72
CA PRO A 113 -19.78 -15.62 -12.44
C PRO A 113 -19.66 -16.51 -11.20
N THR A 114 -20.69 -16.49 -10.35
CA THR A 114 -20.75 -17.33 -9.16
C THR A 114 -21.36 -18.67 -9.50
N ASP A 115 -20.74 -19.75 -9.02
CA ASP A 115 -21.28 -21.09 -9.11
C ASP A 115 -22.45 -21.27 -8.12
N VAL A 116 -23.41 -22.15 -8.45
CA VAL A 116 -24.58 -22.41 -7.61
C VAL A 116 -24.23 -22.97 -6.23
N ASP A 117 -23.12 -23.71 -6.13
CA ASP A 117 -22.65 -24.32 -4.89
C ASP A 117 -21.67 -23.42 -4.10
N SER A 118 -21.49 -22.17 -4.52
CA SER A 118 -20.62 -21.19 -3.84
C SER A 118 -21.17 -20.78 -2.47
N TYR A 119 -20.28 -20.63 -1.48
CA TYR A 119 -20.62 -20.14 -0.15
C TYR A 119 -21.20 -18.72 -0.16
N PHE A 120 -20.61 -17.82 -0.95
CA PHE A 120 -21.13 -16.46 -1.14
C PHE A 120 -21.81 -16.36 -2.50
N GLN A 121 -23.00 -15.80 -2.52
CA GLN A 121 -23.75 -15.51 -3.74
C GLN A 121 -23.28 -14.17 -4.35
N SER A 122 -23.44 -13.99 -5.67
CA SER A 122 -22.90 -12.81 -6.39
C SER A 122 -23.33 -11.48 -5.78
N GLY A 123 -24.60 -11.37 -5.36
CA GLY A 123 -25.15 -10.17 -4.75
C GLY A 123 -24.52 -9.82 -3.40
N GLU A 124 -24.21 -10.83 -2.57
CA GLU A 124 -23.57 -10.65 -1.27
C GLU A 124 -22.11 -10.24 -1.45
N TYR A 125 -21.40 -10.94 -2.35
CA TYR A 125 -20.01 -10.67 -2.66
C TYR A 125 -19.84 -9.24 -3.23
N ALA A 126 -20.67 -8.85 -4.18
CA ALA A 126 -20.68 -7.50 -4.74
C ALA A 126 -21.06 -6.42 -3.70
N LYS A 127 -21.93 -6.72 -2.75
CA LYS A 127 -22.31 -5.77 -1.68
C LYS A 127 -21.16 -5.52 -0.71
N ILE A 128 -20.42 -6.57 -0.32
CA ILE A 128 -19.28 -6.47 0.59
C ILE A 128 -18.10 -5.79 -0.12
N PHE A 129 -17.65 -6.36 -1.25
CA PHE A 129 -16.44 -5.91 -1.92
C PHE A 129 -16.65 -4.71 -2.85
N GLY A 130 -17.89 -4.38 -3.21
CA GLY A 130 -18.20 -3.15 -3.96
C GLY A 130 -17.93 -1.89 -3.13
N GLY A 131 -18.24 -1.92 -1.83
CA GLY A 131 -17.87 -0.85 -0.90
C GLY A 131 -16.35 -0.71 -0.76
N SER A 132 -15.65 -1.83 -0.58
CA SER A 132 -14.19 -1.88 -0.55
C SER A 132 -13.57 -1.34 -1.84
N SER A 133 -14.09 -1.73 -3.01
CA SER A 133 -13.59 -1.29 -4.31
C SER A 133 -13.70 0.23 -4.50
N LYS A 134 -14.81 0.84 -4.05
CA LYS A 134 -14.95 2.30 -4.02
C LYS A 134 -13.91 2.95 -3.11
N LEU A 135 -13.63 2.37 -1.96
CA LEU A 135 -12.64 2.90 -1.02
C LEU A 135 -11.23 2.83 -1.60
N PHE A 136 -10.84 1.70 -2.19
CA PHE A 136 -9.58 1.58 -2.93
C PHE A 136 -9.44 2.65 -4.02
N LEU A 137 -10.49 2.84 -4.83
CA LEU A 137 -10.47 3.87 -5.88
C LEU A 137 -10.30 5.27 -5.29
N ALA A 138 -11.00 5.58 -4.19
CA ALA A 138 -10.85 6.83 -3.46
C ALA A 138 -9.42 7.03 -2.95
N SER A 139 -8.81 6.00 -2.34
CA SER A 139 -7.44 6.01 -1.84
C SER A 139 -6.40 6.21 -2.96
N ILE A 140 -6.58 5.58 -4.12
CA ILE A 140 -5.70 5.77 -5.29
C ILE A 140 -5.81 7.20 -5.82
N VAL A 141 -7.03 7.74 -5.97
CA VAL A 141 -7.25 9.11 -6.46
C VAL A 141 -6.71 10.14 -5.47
N ALA A 142 -6.98 9.97 -4.18
CA ALA A 142 -6.45 10.82 -3.13
C ALA A 142 -4.92 10.84 -3.14
N TYR A 143 -4.29 9.68 -3.27
CA TYR A 143 -2.84 9.57 -3.39
C TYR A 143 -2.30 10.35 -4.60
N LEU A 144 -2.91 10.22 -5.78
CA LEU A 144 -2.48 10.94 -6.98
C LEU A 144 -2.59 12.46 -6.81
N ILE A 145 -3.71 12.93 -6.26
CA ILE A 145 -3.93 14.36 -5.99
C ILE A 145 -2.94 14.85 -4.93
N GLY A 146 -2.75 14.09 -3.84
CA GLY A 146 -1.82 14.40 -2.77
C GLY A 146 -0.38 14.50 -3.25
N GLN A 147 0.07 13.61 -4.14
CA GLN A 147 1.41 13.68 -4.75
C GLN A 147 1.58 14.94 -5.61
N ILE A 148 0.59 15.29 -6.44
CA ILE A 148 0.63 16.49 -7.26
C ILE A 148 0.66 17.74 -6.37
N LEU A 149 -0.13 17.75 -5.30
CA LEU A 149 -0.19 18.85 -4.35
C LEU A 149 1.12 18.99 -3.58
N ASP A 150 1.71 17.90 -3.08
CA ASP A 150 2.98 17.91 -2.37
C ASP A 150 4.08 18.55 -3.22
N ILE A 151 4.18 18.15 -4.50
CA ILE A 151 5.15 18.71 -5.44
C ILE A 151 4.92 20.20 -5.66
N ASN A 152 3.66 20.62 -5.89
CA ASN A 152 3.32 22.01 -6.14
C ASN A 152 3.60 22.91 -4.92
N ILE A 153 3.23 22.46 -3.74
CA ILE A 153 3.45 23.19 -2.47
C ILE A 153 4.96 23.24 -2.17
N PHE A 154 5.68 22.14 -2.36
CA PHE A 154 7.13 22.11 -2.19
C PHE A 154 7.84 23.12 -3.12
N LEU A 155 7.43 23.18 -4.41
CA LEU A 155 7.96 24.13 -5.39
C LEU A 155 7.55 25.58 -5.11
N PHE A 156 6.33 25.80 -4.61
CA PHE A 156 5.87 27.10 -4.14
C PHE A 156 6.77 27.61 -3.02
N TRP A 157 6.95 26.83 -1.96
CA TRP A 157 7.81 27.23 -0.86
C TRP A 157 9.27 27.37 -1.28
N LYS A 158 9.78 26.53 -2.19
CA LYS A 158 11.16 26.66 -2.71
C LYS A 158 11.38 28.02 -3.38
N ARG A 159 10.39 28.50 -4.13
CA ARG A 159 10.42 29.85 -4.76
C ARG A 159 10.28 30.94 -3.71
N ALA A 160 9.31 30.82 -2.80
CA ALA A 160 9.04 31.81 -1.76
C ALA A 160 10.21 32.01 -0.78
N THR A 161 10.90 30.93 -0.39
CA THR A 161 12.02 31.01 0.56
C THR A 161 13.37 31.24 -0.12
N LYS A 162 13.42 31.45 -1.45
CA LYS A 162 14.66 31.54 -2.25
C LYS A 162 15.60 30.34 -1.97
N GLY A 163 15.03 29.16 -1.77
CA GLY A 163 15.78 27.95 -1.44
C GLY A 163 16.27 27.83 0.01
N LYS A 164 15.88 28.73 0.92
CA LYS A 164 16.18 28.63 2.38
C LYS A 164 15.12 27.81 3.12
N HIS A 165 15.43 27.30 4.33
CA HIS A 165 14.53 26.49 5.18
C HIS A 165 13.94 25.24 4.50
N LEU A 166 14.72 24.15 4.40
CA LEU A 166 14.25 22.90 3.80
C LEU A 166 13.11 22.25 4.60
N TRP A 167 13.19 22.32 5.94
CA TRP A 167 12.21 21.75 6.85
C TRP A 167 10.79 22.29 6.63
N LEU A 168 10.63 23.62 6.54
CA LEU A 168 9.33 24.26 6.34
C LEU A 168 8.61 23.77 5.08
N ARG A 169 9.37 23.52 4.01
CA ARG A 169 8.81 23.10 2.71
C ARG A 169 8.44 21.63 2.72
N ALA A 170 9.24 20.80 3.38
CA ALA A 170 9.00 19.37 3.49
C ALA A 170 7.83 19.09 4.45
N THR A 171 7.79 19.72 5.62
CA THR A 171 6.73 19.51 6.60
C THR A 171 5.44 20.20 6.18
N GLY A 172 5.52 21.42 5.64
CA GLY A 172 4.35 22.17 5.17
C GLY A 172 3.67 21.53 3.96
N SER A 173 4.44 20.98 3.01
CA SER A 173 3.85 20.25 1.88
C SER A 173 3.16 18.97 2.34
N THR A 174 3.79 18.18 3.21
CA THR A 174 3.19 16.94 3.74
C THR A 174 1.89 17.19 4.51
N LEU A 175 1.87 18.17 5.42
CA LEU A 175 0.68 18.50 6.21
C LEU A 175 -0.52 18.89 5.33
N LEU A 176 -0.30 19.81 4.37
CA LEU A 176 -1.35 20.25 3.47
C LEU A 176 -1.81 19.12 2.53
N SER A 177 -0.88 18.28 2.08
CA SER A 177 -1.19 17.14 1.20
C SER A 177 -2.01 16.08 1.91
N GLN A 178 -1.71 15.77 3.18
CA GLN A 178 -2.49 14.80 3.96
C GLN A 178 -3.91 15.29 4.30
N LEU A 179 -4.08 16.60 4.53
CA LEU A 179 -5.42 17.17 4.75
C LEU A 179 -6.29 17.04 3.49
N VAL A 180 -5.72 17.33 2.32
CA VAL A 180 -6.43 17.17 1.05
C VAL A 180 -6.67 15.69 0.73
N ASP A 181 -5.73 14.81 1.04
CA ASP A 181 -5.87 13.35 0.87
C ASP A 181 -7.08 12.83 1.68
N THR A 182 -7.12 13.13 2.97
CA THR A 182 -8.24 12.74 3.86
C THR A 182 -9.58 13.31 3.39
N ALA A 183 -9.59 14.60 2.99
CA ALA A 183 -10.81 15.24 2.47
C ALA A 183 -11.28 14.59 1.15
N THR A 184 -10.34 14.20 0.28
CA THR A 184 -10.63 13.53 -1.00
C THR A 184 -11.22 12.14 -0.78
N ILE A 185 -10.62 11.33 0.10
CA ILE A 185 -11.14 10.00 0.45
C ILE A 185 -12.58 10.11 0.96
N ASN A 186 -12.82 10.99 1.94
CA ASN A 186 -14.16 11.18 2.49
C ASN A 186 -15.13 11.68 1.43
N SER A 187 -14.73 12.62 0.58
CA SER A 187 -15.61 13.15 -0.48
C SER A 187 -16.00 12.07 -1.48
N ILE A 188 -15.06 11.24 -1.94
CA ILE A 188 -15.33 10.22 -2.95
C ILE A 188 -16.08 9.02 -2.36
N PHE A 189 -15.67 8.54 -1.18
CA PHE A 189 -16.28 7.37 -0.57
C PHE A 189 -17.74 7.60 -0.19
N TRP A 190 -18.05 8.80 0.33
CA TRP A 190 -19.41 9.17 0.73
C TRP A 190 -20.22 9.81 -0.42
N ALA A 191 -19.59 10.18 -1.54
CA ALA A 191 -20.31 10.64 -2.72
C ALA A 191 -21.24 9.52 -3.25
N GLY A 192 -22.54 9.80 -3.28
CA GLY A 192 -23.56 8.86 -3.77
C GLY A 192 -24.01 7.82 -2.74
N VAL A 193 -23.76 8.04 -1.44
CA VAL A 193 -24.36 7.26 -0.33
C VAL A 193 -25.63 7.95 0.23
N ALA A 194 -26.17 8.94 -0.49
CA ALA A 194 -27.42 9.62 -0.16
C ALA A 194 -28.61 9.06 -0.95
#